data_AF-A0A6B0WGR1-F1
#
_entry.id   AF-A0A6B0WGR1-F1
#
_cell.length_a   1.000
_cell.length_b   1.000
_cell.length_c   1.000
_cell.angle_alpha   90.00
_cell.angle_beta   90.00
_cell.angle_gamma   90.00
#
_symmetry.space_group_name_H-M   'P 1'
#
loop_
_entity.id
_entity.type
_entity.pdbx_description
1 polymer ?
#
loop_
_entity_poly.entity_id
_entity_poly.type
_entity_poly.pdbx_seq_one_letter_code
_entity_poly.pdbx_strand_id
1 'polypeptide(L)'
;MTTAYVDTSALVAIATSEPSGPAVAERIATFDRVISGTILEAELRSVFVRQGRAWVPGVISRIHWVLPRRPLGPELAAALDAGYLRPGDLLHLATALYATEEIDRITFVTLDRRQAEVAAALGFHT
;
A
#
# COMPACT_ATOMS: atom_id res chain seq x y z
N MET A 1 9.05 -16.87 3.82
CA MET A 1 8.74 -15.62 4.54
C MET A 1 7.77 -14.84 3.68
N THR A 2 6.56 -14.57 4.15
CA THR A 2 5.50 -13.90 3.38
C THR A 2 5.56 -12.38 3.58
N THR A 3 5.43 -11.62 2.49
CA THR A 3 5.49 -10.15 2.53
C THR A 3 4.23 -9.54 1.93
N ALA A 4 3.64 -8.57 2.62
CA ALA A 4 2.58 -7.73 2.09
C ALA A 4 3.08 -6.31 1.85
N TYR A 5 2.80 -5.77 0.67
CA TYR A 5 2.80 -4.32 0.45
C TYR A 5 1.40 -3.80 0.76
N VAL A 6 1.27 -2.84 1.67
CA VAL A 6 -0.03 -2.25 2.02
C VAL A 6 -0.11 -0.82 1.47
N ASP A 7 -1.23 -0.49 0.85
CA ASP A 7 -1.55 0.88 0.48
C ASP A 7 -2.19 1.65 1.65
N THR A 8 -2.48 2.94 1.45
CA THR A 8 -3.16 3.74 2.46
C THR A 8 -4.58 3.28 2.75
N SER A 9 -5.34 2.82 1.75
CA SER A 9 -6.75 2.45 1.94
C SER A 9 -6.91 1.32 2.96
N ALA A 10 -5.98 0.37 3.00
CA ALA A 10 -5.93 -0.69 4.00
C ALA A 10 -5.77 -0.14 5.43
N LEU A 11 -4.83 0.77 5.66
CA LEU A 11 -4.61 1.34 7.00
C LEU A 11 -5.68 2.36 7.39
N VAL A 12 -6.25 3.09 6.43
CA VAL A 12 -7.40 3.97 6.68
C VAL A 12 -8.53 3.15 7.27
N ALA A 13 -8.92 2.04 6.63
CA ALA A 13 -10.04 1.24 7.12
C ALA A 13 -9.85 0.74 8.56
N ILE A 14 -8.62 0.33 8.91
CA ILE A 14 -8.26 -0.07 10.27
C ILE A 14 -8.34 1.12 11.23
N ALA A 15 -7.70 2.24 10.88
CA ALA A 15 -7.53 3.40 11.74
C ALA A 15 -8.82 4.18 11.98
N THR A 16 -9.74 4.15 11.02
CA THR A 16 -11.00 4.89 11.05
C THR A 16 -12.16 4.03 11.58
N SER A 17 -11.91 2.74 11.84
CA SER A 17 -12.91 1.74 12.23
C SER A 17 -13.99 1.55 11.16
N GLU A 18 -13.59 1.53 9.89
CA GLU A 18 -14.49 1.17 8.80
C GLU A 18 -14.90 -0.30 8.90
N PRO A 19 -16.06 -0.68 8.33
CA PRO A 19 -16.56 -2.06 8.38
C PRO A 19 -15.58 -3.11 7.85
N SER A 20 -14.72 -2.75 6.88
CA SER A 20 -13.68 -3.62 6.33
C SER A 20 -12.43 -3.73 7.21
N GLY A 21 -12.24 -2.81 8.16
CA GLY A 21 -11.04 -2.68 8.98
C GLY A 21 -10.62 -3.97 9.70
N PRO A 22 -11.52 -4.66 10.44
CA PRO A 22 -11.17 -5.90 11.13
C PRO A 22 -10.64 -6.99 10.20
N ALA A 23 -11.30 -7.24 9.08
CA ALA A 23 -10.89 -8.26 8.11
C ALA A 23 -9.53 -7.92 7.46
N VAL A 24 -9.27 -6.64 7.17
CA VAL A 24 -7.98 -6.18 6.65
C VAL A 24 -6.88 -6.33 7.69
N ALA A 25 -7.14 -6.00 8.95
CA ALA A 25 -6.17 -6.18 10.03
C ALA A 25 -5.79 -7.65 10.23
N GLU A 26 -6.78 -8.55 10.23
CA GLU A 26 -6.56 -9.99 10.29
C GLU A 26 -5.72 -10.49 9.11
N ARG A 27 -6.05 -10.06 7.89
CA ARG A 27 -5.29 -10.40 6.68
C ARG A 27 -3.84 -9.90 6.76
N ILE A 28 -3.61 -8.65 7.14
CA ILE A 28 -2.25 -8.10 7.28
C ILE A 28 -1.46 -8.85 8.36
N ALA A 29 -2.12 -9.33 9.41
CA ALA A 29 -1.48 -10.06 10.49
C ALA A 29 -0.94 -11.44 10.07
N THR A 30 -1.38 -12.02 8.94
CA THR A 30 -0.88 -13.30 8.44
C THR A 30 0.47 -13.20 7.73
N PHE A 31 0.97 -11.99 7.47
CA PHE A 31 2.25 -11.77 6.79
C PHE A 31 3.40 -11.61 7.80
N ASP A 32 4.52 -12.26 7.51
CA ASP A 32 5.75 -12.13 8.32
C ASP A 32 6.30 -10.70 8.28
N ARG A 33 6.12 -10.02 7.14
CA ARG A 33 6.59 -8.64 6.92
C ARG A 33 5.53 -7.80 6.22
N VAL A 34 5.33 -6.59 6.71
CA VAL A 34 4.42 -5.59 6.13
C VAL A 34 5.24 -4.38 5.70
N ILE A 35 5.20 -4.05 4.43
CA ILE A 35 5.97 -2.95 3.84
C ILE A 35 5.04 -1.90 3.22
N SER A 36 5.51 -0.66 3.12
CA SER A 36 4.85 0.39 2.33
C SER A 36 5.82 1.51 1.96
N GLY A 37 5.40 2.38 1.04
CA GLY A 37 6.09 3.63 0.73
C GLY A 37 5.74 4.74 1.73
N THR A 38 6.62 5.73 1.86
CA THR A 38 6.42 6.86 2.79
C THR A 38 5.20 7.73 2.46
N ILE A 39 4.67 7.63 1.22
CA ILE A 39 3.41 8.29 0.85
C ILE A 39 2.24 7.85 1.74
N LEU A 40 2.28 6.61 2.26
CA LEU A 40 1.25 6.10 3.17
C LEU A 40 1.06 7.02 4.37
N GLU A 41 2.16 7.43 5.00
CA GLU A 41 2.09 8.26 6.20
C GLU A 41 1.49 9.63 5.87
N ALA A 42 1.88 10.22 4.74
CA ALA A 42 1.36 11.50 4.30
C ALA A 42 -0.16 11.45 4.07
N GLU A 43 -0.62 10.46 3.32
CA GLU A 43 -2.04 10.28 3.02
C GLU A 43 -2.85 9.97 4.28
N LEU A 44 -2.36 9.07 5.13
CA LEU A 44 -3.04 8.72 6.38
C LEU A 44 -3.15 9.94 7.31
N ARG A 45 -2.08 10.73 7.46
CA ARG A 45 -2.14 11.98 8.23
C ARG A 45 -3.16 12.96 7.67
N SER A 46 -3.24 13.11 6.34
CA SER A 46 -4.26 13.93 5.69
C SER A 46 -5.67 13.43 5.98
N VAL A 47 -5.90 12.12 6.00
CA VAL A 47 -7.21 11.53 6.37
C VAL A 47 -7.58 11.85 7.82
N PHE A 48 -6.64 11.71 8.76
CA PHE A 48 -6.87 12.03 10.17
C PHE A 48 -7.28 13.50 10.35
N VAL A 49 -6.53 14.43 9.73
CA VAL A 49 -6.87 15.85 9.76
C VAL A 49 -8.24 16.12 9.15
N ARG A 50 -8.53 15.55 7.96
CA ARG A 50 -9.82 15.70 7.27
C ARG A 50 -11.00 15.21 8.12
N GLN A 51 -10.79 14.18 8.93
CA GLN A 51 -11.82 13.61 9.82
C GLN A 51 -11.84 14.23 11.21
N GLY A 52 -10.99 15.23 11.51
CA GLY A 52 -10.89 15.83 12.84
C GLY A 52 -10.41 14.86 13.91
N ARG A 53 -9.63 13.84 13.54
CA ARG A 53 -9.10 12.81 14.45
C ARG A 53 -7.67 13.12 14.89
N ALA A 54 -7.35 12.82 16.15
CA ALA A 54 -5.99 12.89 16.66
C ALA A 54 -5.12 11.76 16.09
N TRP A 55 -3.88 12.06 15.70
CA TRP A 55 -2.93 11.07 15.19
C TRP A 55 -2.62 9.99 16.24
N VAL A 56 -2.63 8.72 15.81
CA VAL A 56 -2.29 7.57 16.65
C VAL A 56 -0.98 6.96 16.14
N PRO A 57 0.18 7.20 16.80
CA PRO A 57 1.48 6.73 16.31
C PRO A 57 1.57 5.21 16.08
N GLY A 58 0.81 4.43 16.85
CA GLY A 58 0.80 2.97 16.75
C GLY A 58 0.29 2.44 15.40
N VAL A 59 -0.47 3.23 14.64
CA VAL A 59 -1.10 2.80 13.38
C VAL A 59 -0.10 2.39 12.30
N ILE A 60 1.08 3.02 12.28
CA ILE A 60 2.16 2.74 11.31
C ILE A 60 3.31 1.93 11.91
N SER A 61 3.21 1.53 13.19
CA SER A 61 4.34 0.94 13.93
C SER A 61 4.87 -0.38 13.36
N ARG A 62 4.03 -1.13 12.64
CA ARG A 62 4.40 -2.40 12.00
C ARG A 62 4.91 -2.25 10.56
N ILE A 63 4.91 -1.03 10.01
CA ILE A 63 5.28 -0.80 8.62
C ILE A 63 6.80 -0.71 8.50
N HIS A 64 7.37 -1.57 7.65
CA HIS A 64 8.74 -1.42 7.19
C HIS A 64 8.77 -0.53 5.95
N TRP A 65 9.36 0.65 6.08
CA TRP A 65 9.39 1.65 5.02
C TRP A 65 10.32 1.27 3.87
N VAL A 66 9.76 1.26 2.66
CA VAL A 66 10.52 1.19 1.42
C VAL A 66 10.99 2.61 1.07
N LEU A 67 12.32 2.78 1.01
CA LEU A 67 12.97 4.05 0.67
C LEU A 67 13.75 3.89 -0.64
N PRO A 68 13.15 4.25 -1.79
CA PRO A 68 13.84 4.17 -3.07
C PRO A 68 15.12 5.03 -3.08
N ARG A 69 16.23 4.45 -3.54
CA ARG A 69 17.53 5.15 -3.66
C ARG A 69 17.72 5.84 -5.00
N ARG A 70 16.70 5.79 -5.86
CA ARG A 70 16.63 6.40 -7.18
C ARG A 70 15.19 6.78 -7.49
N PRO A 71 14.95 7.63 -8.51
CA PRO A 71 13.62 7.82 -9.06
C PRO A 71 12.98 6.50 -9.50
N LEU A 72 11.66 6.42 -9.39
CA LEU A 72 10.83 5.25 -9.73
C LEU A 72 10.37 5.25 -11.20
N GLY A 73 11.10 5.93 -12.09
CA GLY A 73 10.68 6.13 -13.48
C GLY A 73 10.28 4.83 -14.21
N PRO A 74 11.12 3.78 -14.19
CA PRO A 74 10.78 2.50 -14.81
C PRO A 74 9.52 1.85 -14.21
N GLU A 75 9.36 1.89 -12.89
CA GLU A 75 8.22 1.30 -12.20
C GLU A 75 6.93 2.06 -12.45
N LEU A 76 7.01 3.39 -12.50
CA LEU A 76 5.88 4.26 -12.86
C LEU A 76 5.41 3.99 -14.28
N ALA A 77 6.34 3.85 -15.23
CA ALA A 77 6.02 3.51 -16.61
C ALA A 77 5.35 2.14 -16.70
N ALA A 78 5.94 1.11 -16.09
CA ALA A 78 5.36 -0.24 -16.07
C ALA A 78 3.94 -0.26 -15.48
N ALA A 79 3.70 0.45 -14.38
CA ALA A 79 2.38 0.53 -13.78
C ALA A 79 1.37 1.25 -14.69
N LEU A 80 1.77 2.32 -15.36
CA LEU A 80 0.90 3.04 -16.30
C LEU A 80 0.61 2.25 -17.58
N ASP A 81 1.56 1.44 -18.06
CA ASP A 81 1.37 0.51 -19.18
C ASP A 81 0.32 -0.56 -18.84
N ALA A 82 0.25 -0.99 -17.56
CA ALA A 82 -0.79 -1.91 -17.07
C ALA A 82 -2.14 -1.21 -16.83
N GLY A 83 -2.15 0.08 -16.49
CA GLY A 83 -3.36 0.89 -16.46
C GLY A 83 -3.24 2.22 -15.74
N TYR A 84 -4.14 3.16 -16.11
CA TYR A 84 -4.20 4.47 -15.45
C TYR A 84 -4.60 4.37 -13.97
N LEU A 85 -3.88 5.13 -13.15
CA LEU A 85 -4.06 5.31 -11.70
C LEU A 85 -3.84 6.77 -11.30
N ARG A 86 -4.42 7.17 -10.16
CA ARG A 86 -4.16 8.50 -9.57
C ARG A 86 -2.74 8.53 -8.99
N PRO A 87 -2.12 9.73 -8.83
CA PRO A 87 -0.72 9.82 -8.42
C PRO A 87 -0.34 9.05 -7.15
N GLY A 88 -1.22 9.05 -6.13
CA GLY A 88 -1.00 8.29 -4.89
C GLY A 88 -0.98 6.78 -5.12
N ASP A 89 -2.05 6.27 -5.75
CA ASP A 89 -2.19 4.85 -6.07
C ASP A 89 -1.06 4.35 -6.98
N LEU A 90 -0.67 5.18 -7.94
CA LEU A 90 0.44 4.92 -8.86
C LEU A 90 1.77 4.86 -8.11
N LEU A 91 2.03 5.78 -7.18
CA LEU A 91 3.28 5.78 -6.42
C LEU A 91 3.38 4.58 -5.47
N HIS A 92 2.25 4.15 -4.90
CA HIS A 92 2.20 2.91 -4.13
C HIS A 92 2.62 1.70 -4.97
N LEU A 93 2.02 1.52 -6.15
CA LEU A 93 2.36 0.41 -7.03
C LEU A 93 3.79 0.47 -7.54
N ALA A 94 4.26 1.66 -7.93
CA ALA A 94 5.64 1.84 -8.35
C ALA A 94 6.64 1.51 -7.20
N THR A 95 6.28 1.85 -5.96
CA THR A 95 7.11 1.50 -4.80
C THR A 95 7.08 0.01 -4.50
N ALA A 96 5.94 -0.67 -4.70
CA ALA A 96 5.83 -2.12 -4.54
C ALA A 96 6.69 -2.86 -5.59
N LEU A 97 6.65 -2.42 -6.85
CA LEU A 97 7.51 -2.94 -7.92
C LEU A 97 9.00 -2.75 -7.59
N TYR A 98 9.39 -1.58 -7.08
CA TYR A 98 10.77 -1.33 -6.66
C TYR A 98 11.22 -2.21 -5.49
N ALA A 99 10.30 -2.57 -4.60
CA ALA A 99 10.60 -3.31 -3.38
C ALA A 99 10.86 -4.81 -3.60
N THR A 100 10.62 -5.33 -4.80
CA THR A 100 10.74 -6.76 -5.09
C THR A 100 11.54 -7.06 -6.34
N GLU A 101 12.32 -8.14 -6.27
CA GLU A 101 12.93 -8.77 -7.45
C GLU A 101 11.99 -9.82 -8.07
N GLU A 102 11.03 -10.35 -7.29
CA GLU A 102 10.08 -11.39 -7.67
C GLU A 102 8.66 -10.95 -7.27
N ILE A 103 7.86 -10.51 -8.24
CA ILE A 103 6.54 -9.90 -8.00
C ILE A 103 5.56 -10.84 -7.27
N ASP A 104 5.61 -12.13 -7.59
CA ASP A 104 4.76 -13.18 -7.01
C ASP A 104 5.04 -13.45 -5.51
N ARG A 105 6.18 -12.97 -4.98
CA ARG A 105 6.51 -13.09 -3.55
C ARG A 105 5.91 -12.00 -2.68
N ILE A 106 5.28 -10.99 -3.27
CA ILE A 106 4.62 -9.90 -2.55
C ILE A 106 3.12 -9.91 -2.83
N THR A 107 2.33 -9.88 -1.78
CA THR A 107 0.89 -9.60 -1.88
C THR A 107 0.65 -8.10 -1.76
N PHE A 108 -0.03 -7.51 -2.73
CA PHE A 108 -0.44 -6.11 -2.71
C PHE A 108 -1.83 -5.98 -2.08
N VAL A 109 -1.89 -5.46 -0.86
CA VAL A 109 -3.14 -5.33 -0.09
C VAL A 109 -3.67 -3.92 -0.25
N THR A 110 -4.82 -3.81 -0.92
CA THR A 110 -5.57 -2.55 -1.12
C THR A 110 -7.07 -2.80 -1.07
N LEU A 111 -7.84 -1.77 -0.68
CA LEU A 111 -9.29 -1.71 -0.81
C LEU A 111 -9.75 -0.93 -2.05
N ASP A 112 -8.83 -0.29 -2.78
CA ASP A 112 -9.14 0.34 -4.06
C ASP A 112 -9.17 -0.72 -5.17
N ARG A 113 -10.38 -0.96 -5.69
CA ARG A 113 -10.60 -1.97 -6.74
C ARG A 113 -9.78 -1.69 -7.99
N ARG A 114 -9.64 -0.42 -8.39
CA ARG A 114 -8.91 -0.07 -9.61
C ARG A 114 -7.41 -0.30 -9.42
N GLN A 115 -6.88 0.03 -8.25
CA GLN A 115 -5.48 -0.27 -7.90
C GLN A 115 -5.24 -1.77 -7.85
N ALA A 116 -6.16 -2.56 -7.28
CA ALA A 116 -6.07 -4.02 -7.25
C ALA A 116 -6.06 -4.63 -8.66
N GLU A 117 -6.89 -4.14 -9.57
CA GLU A 117 -6.92 -4.59 -10.97
C GLU A 117 -5.57 -4.36 -11.67
N VAL A 118 -4.97 -3.18 -11.50
CA VAL A 118 -3.67 -2.85 -12.10
C VAL A 118 -2.55 -3.66 -11.44
N ALA A 119 -2.58 -3.84 -10.11
CA ALA A 119 -1.64 -4.69 -9.39
C ALA A 119 -1.67 -6.14 -9.90
N ALA A 120 -2.87 -6.71 -10.06
CA ALA A 120 -3.04 -8.05 -10.59
C ALA A 120 -2.54 -8.17 -12.05
N ALA A 121 -2.78 -7.16 -12.89
CA ALA A 121 -2.26 -7.11 -14.26
C ALA A 121 -0.72 -7.08 -14.34
N LEU A 122 -0.06 -6.54 -13.32
CA LEU A 122 1.40 -6.57 -13.16
C LEU A 122 1.93 -7.89 -12.59
N GLY A 123 1.05 -8.78 -12.13
CA GLY A 123 1.39 -10.09 -11.58
C GLY A 123 1.40 -10.18 -10.04
N PHE A 124 1.00 -9.13 -9.32
CA PHE A 124 0.87 -9.22 -7.86
C PHE A 124 -0.32 -10.11 -7.46
N HIS A 125 -0.17 -10.82 -6.33
CA HIS A 125 -1.33 -11.31 -5.59
C HIS A 125 -2.05 -10.14 -4.91
N THR A 126 -3.38 -10.11 -4.87
CA THR A 126 -4.18 -9.01 -4.29
C THR A 126 -5.20 -9.44 -3.27
#